data_AF-A0A3R6UMY6-F1
#
_entry.id   AF-A0A3R6UMY6-F1
#
_cell.length_a   1.000
_cell.length_b   1.000
_cell.length_c   1.000
_cell.angle_alpha   90.00
_cell.angle_beta   90.00
_cell.angle_gamma   90.00
#
_symmetry.space_group_name_H-M   'P 1'
#
loop_
_entity.id
_entity.type
_entity.pdbx_description
1 polymer ?
#
loop_
_entity_poly.entity_id
_entity_poly.type
_entity_poly.pdbx_seq_one_letter_code
_entity_poly.pdbx_strand_id
1 'polypeptide(L)'
;MDGLLDMVVQSADFDALTATPEMVLEKKKFIGPDGAISVGTMPDRGSPTISLPLNGTASIPAGKYSGGKVTQNIPAMGDYTIYPTSKEQQIPTKGVYMGGNIIVPKLSNLVPENIKEGEYVGGVGPGTWKGFVVNDPYTLYYRGTFGPGQGIKTLRSYSGSHTVNPTYEEKYIYLAPDGRLTEQFCRFNPVDITGKKTLIIEYTVYLKAIAYNTCYMKPFLTTFDPDDGSGGRLDVLGDKNLLGITTLGRDTKYTAPTAVSGDGAHDGDQIESLRVDVSSFSRTVYLSLYVYMTKYEKYAWFKIHSIKFE
;
A
#
# COMPACT_ATOMS: atom_id res chain seq x y z
N MET A 1 -94.93 -63.20 14.74
CA MET A 1 -93.48 -63.24 14.47
C MET A 1 -92.97 -61.91 13.89
N ASP A 2 -93.73 -60.80 14.00
CA ASP A 2 -93.33 -59.50 13.44
C ASP A 2 -92.71 -58.52 14.47
N GLY A 3 -92.85 -58.76 15.78
CA GLY A 3 -92.32 -57.83 16.79
C GLY A 3 -90.80 -57.94 17.05
N LEU A 4 -90.17 -59.06 16.67
CA LEU A 4 -88.74 -59.26 16.94
C LEU A 4 -87.85 -58.62 15.87
N LEU A 5 -88.38 -58.41 14.66
CA LEU A 5 -87.65 -57.76 13.56
C LEU A 5 -87.68 -56.23 13.68
N ASP A 6 -88.75 -55.65 14.23
CA ASP A 6 -88.81 -54.20 14.52
C ASP A 6 -87.94 -53.79 15.72
N MET A 7 -87.70 -54.69 16.68
CA MET A 7 -86.93 -54.39 17.89
C MET A 7 -85.40 -54.36 17.64
N VAL A 8 -84.92 -55.00 16.58
CA VAL A 8 -83.49 -54.99 16.21
C VAL A 8 -83.10 -53.70 15.47
N VAL A 9 -84.07 -52.98 14.87
CA VAL A 9 -83.82 -51.70 14.20
C VAL A 9 -83.88 -50.52 15.19
N GLN A 10 -84.60 -50.63 16.30
CA GLN A 10 -84.71 -49.56 17.32
C GLN A 10 -83.61 -49.52 18.39
N SER A 11 -82.72 -50.52 18.47
CA SER A 11 -81.64 -50.53 19.47
C SER A 11 -80.29 -50.02 18.95
N ALA A 12 -80.23 -49.58 17.69
CA ALA A 12 -79.02 -48.97 17.14
C ALA A 12 -79.00 -47.48 17.47
N ASP A 13 -78.08 -47.09 18.35
CA ASP A 13 -77.80 -45.68 18.65
C ASP A 13 -77.05 -45.06 17.46
N PHE A 14 -77.82 -44.49 16.52
CA PHE A 14 -77.27 -43.79 15.36
C PHE A 14 -76.79 -42.37 15.72
N ASP A 15 -77.25 -41.80 16.83
CA ASP A 15 -76.86 -40.46 17.29
C ASP A 15 -75.38 -40.42 17.71
N ALA A 16 -74.81 -41.57 18.09
CA ALA A 16 -73.39 -41.73 18.39
C ALA A 16 -72.48 -41.81 17.14
N LEU A 17 -73.03 -41.95 15.94
CA LEU A 17 -72.24 -42.02 14.71
C LEU A 17 -71.81 -40.61 14.26
N THR A 18 -70.53 -40.44 13.92
CA THR A 18 -69.95 -39.15 13.51
C THR A 18 -69.32 -39.16 12.13
N ALA A 19 -69.41 -40.29 11.41
CA ALA A 19 -68.89 -40.41 10.07
C ALA A 19 -69.70 -39.52 9.10
N THR A 20 -69.00 -38.68 8.35
CA THR A 20 -69.57 -37.93 7.22
C THR A 20 -69.04 -38.51 5.91
N PRO A 21 -69.67 -38.21 4.76
CA PRO A 21 -69.16 -38.66 3.46
C PRO A 21 -67.68 -38.28 3.25
N GLU A 22 -67.25 -37.11 3.69
CA GLU A 22 -65.86 -36.62 3.54
C GLU A 22 -64.83 -37.37 4.40
N MET A 23 -65.27 -38.12 5.42
CA MET A 23 -64.40 -38.94 6.28
C MET A 23 -64.25 -40.37 5.78
N VAL A 24 -65.10 -40.79 4.85
CA VAL A 24 -65.15 -42.16 4.33
C VAL A 24 -64.60 -42.17 2.91
N LEU A 25 -63.74 -43.16 2.62
CA LEU A 25 -63.13 -43.31 1.30
C LEU A 25 -64.17 -43.32 0.18
N GLU A 26 -63.81 -42.69 -0.93
CA GLU A 26 -64.66 -42.68 -2.11
C GLU A 26 -65.14 -44.09 -2.46
N LYS A 27 -66.42 -44.20 -2.82
CA LYS A 27 -67.07 -45.47 -3.22
C LYS A 27 -67.23 -46.49 -2.08
N LYS A 28 -66.78 -46.22 -0.84
CA LYS A 28 -67.09 -47.04 0.33
C LYS A 28 -68.43 -46.64 0.93
N LYS A 29 -69.19 -47.63 1.40
CA LYS A 29 -70.49 -47.40 2.03
C LYS A 29 -70.32 -47.35 3.55
N PHE A 30 -71.12 -46.50 4.21
CA PHE A 30 -71.20 -46.41 5.66
C PHE A 30 -72.64 -46.09 6.07
N ILE A 31 -72.96 -46.30 7.35
CA ILE A 31 -74.24 -45.88 7.94
C ILE A 31 -74.00 -44.54 8.63
N GLY A 32 -74.76 -43.51 8.27
CA GLY A 32 -74.67 -42.17 8.83
C GLY A 32 -75.48 -41.98 10.12
N PRO A 33 -75.40 -40.79 10.74
CA PRO A 33 -76.19 -40.45 11.93
C PRO A 33 -77.71 -40.49 11.69
N ASP A 34 -78.12 -40.35 10.42
CA ASP A 34 -79.51 -40.48 9.97
C ASP A 34 -79.98 -41.93 9.82
N GLY A 35 -79.12 -42.91 10.15
CA GLY A 35 -79.38 -44.34 9.98
C GLY A 35 -79.39 -44.80 8.52
N ALA A 36 -79.12 -43.92 7.56
CA ALA A 36 -79.15 -44.24 6.13
C ALA A 36 -77.79 -44.71 5.62
N ILE A 37 -77.82 -45.55 4.58
CA ILE A 37 -76.60 -45.95 3.86
C ILE A 37 -76.15 -44.77 2.99
N SER A 38 -74.98 -44.24 3.32
CA SER A 38 -74.30 -43.17 2.57
C SER A 38 -73.04 -43.71 1.89
N VAL A 39 -72.54 -42.95 0.90
CA VAL A 39 -71.30 -43.27 0.17
C VAL A 39 -70.24 -42.22 0.51
N GLY A 40 -69.03 -42.68 0.84
CA GLY A 40 -67.89 -41.82 1.10
C GLY A 40 -67.46 -41.03 -0.14
N THR A 41 -66.87 -39.86 0.10
CA THR A 41 -66.37 -38.92 -0.90
C THR A 41 -64.89 -38.59 -0.70
N MET A 42 -64.23 -39.11 0.34
CA MET A 42 -62.82 -38.83 0.61
C MET A 42 -61.93 -39.39 -0.53
N PRO A 43 -61.18 -38.54 -1.25
CA PRO A 43 -60.30 -39.02 -2.31
C PRO A 43 -59.16 -39.87 -1.75
N ASP A 44 -58.79 -40.94 -2.47
CA ASP A 44 -57.53 -41.65 -2.24
C ASP A 44 -56.42 -40.98 -3.06
N ARG A 45 -55.42 -40.43 -2.36
CA ARG A 45 -54.29 -39.69 -2.93
C ARG A 45 -53.05 -40.56 -3.12
N GLY A 46 -53.10 -41.83 -2.68
CA GLY A 46 -52.00 -42.78 -2.81
C GLY A 46 -50.71 -42.29 -2.12
N SER A 47 -49.56 -42.54 -2.78
CA SER A 47 -48.22 -42.18 -2.29
C SER A 47 -47.53 -41.21 -3.25
N PRO A 48 -47.78 -39.89 -3.14
CA PRO A 48 -47.23 -38.91 -4.07
C PRO A 48 -45.72 -38.69 -3.91
N THR A 49 -45.09 -38.22 -4.99
CA THR A 49 -43.73 -37.66 -4.96
C THR A 49 -43.79 -36.16 -5.23
N ILE A 50 -43.31 -35.36 -4.28
CA ILE A 50 -43.35 -33.89 -4.34
C ILE A 50 -41.92 -33.36 -4.41
N SER A 51 -41.62 -32.53 -5.41
CA SER A 51 -40.37 -31.79 -5.49
C SER A 51 -40.56 -30.36 -5.03
N LEU A 52 -39.85 -29.94 -3.98
CA LEU A 52 -39.90 -28.57 -3.49
C LEU A 52 -38.86 -27.70 -4.21
N PRO A 53 -39.23 -26.48 -4.68
CA PRO A 53 -38.23 -25.49 -5.06
C PRO A 53 -37.48 -24.96 -3.84
N LEU A 54 -36.39 -24.23 -4.07
CA LEU A 54 -35.60 -23.61 -3.00
C LEU A 54 -36.47 -22.65 -2.17
N ASN A 55 -36.54 -22.84 -0.85
CA ASN A 55 -37.45 -22.11 0.07
C ASN A 55 -38.94 -22.18 -0.33
N GLY A 56 -39.32 -23.15 -1.16
CA GLY A 56 -40.68 -23.35 -1.63
C GLY A 56 -41.55 -24.10 -0.64
N THR A 57 -42.87 -24.02 -0.86
CA THR A 57 -43.87 -24.81 -0.15
C THR A 57 -44.67 -25.64 -1.16
N ALA A 58 -45.30 -26.71 -0.68
CA ALA A 58 -46.25 -27.51 -1.45
C ALA A 58 -47.55 -27.63 -0.67
N SER A 59 -48.68 -27.51 -1.36
CA SER A 59 -49.99 -27.74 -0.78
C SER A 59 -50.31 -29.24 -0.76
N ILE A 60 -50.79 -29.73 0.39
CA ILE A 60 -51.23 -31.11 0.56
C ILE A 60 -52.76 -31.08 0.70
N PRO A 61 -53.53 -31.42 -0.36
CA PRO A 61 -54.98 -31.38 -0.30
C PRO A 61 -55.54 -32.49 0.61
N ALA A 62 -56.75 -32.30 1.13
CA ALA A 62 -57.45 -33.30 1.92
C ALA A 62 -57.66 -34.61 1.14
N GLY A 63 -57.67 -35.73 1.88
CA GLY A 63 -57.82 -37.09 1.36
C GLY A 63 -56.98 -38.10 2.15
N LYS A 64 -57.08 -39.38 1.78
CA LYS A 64 -56.26 -40.45 2.35
C LYS A 64 -54.93 -40.57 1.61
N TYR A 65 -53.84 -40.69 2.35
CA TYR A 65 -52.52 -40.98 1.81
C TYR A 65 -52.03 -42.34 2.32
N SER A 66 -51.29 -43.07 1.47
CA SER A 66 -50.67 -44.35 1.81
C SER A 66 -49.16 -44.24 2.10
N GLY A 67 -48.60 -43.02 2.04
CA GLY A 67 -47.18 -42.74 2.13
C GLY A 67 -46.81 -41.58 1.21
N GLY A 68 -45.53 -41.45 0.87
CA GLY A 68 -45.05 -40.45 -0.10
C GLY A 68 -43.58 -40.12 0.08
N LYS A 69 -43.05 -39.32 -0.85
CA LYS A 69 -41.67 -38.82 -0.80
C LYS A 69 -41.66 -37.33 -1.10
N VAL A 70 -41.03 -36.55 -0.24
CA VAL A 70 -40.73 -35.14 -0.51
C VAL A 70 -39.23 -35.03 -0.77
N THR A 71 -38.86 -34.45 -1.90
CA THR A 71 -37.46 -34.18 -2.25
C THR A 71 -37.25 -32.69 -2.47
N GLN A 72 -36.13 -32.19 -1.97
CA GLN A 72 -35.62 -30.88 -2.35
C GLN A 72 -34.18 -31.10 -2.80
N ASN A 73 -33.87 -30.69 -4.03
CA ASN A 73 -32.50 -30.76 -4.54
C ASN A 73 -31.92 -29.34 -4.56
N ILE A 74 -30.99 -29.08 -3.64
CA ILE A 74 -30.29 -27.81 -3.56
C ILE A 74 -28.89 -28.04 -4.14
N PRO A 75 -28.53 -27.40 -5.26
CA PRO A 75 -27.16 -27.45 -5.76
C PRO A 75 -26.20 -26.98 -4.67
N ALA A 76 -25.17 -27.78 -4.39
CA ALA A 76 -24.16 -27.45 -3.40
C ALA A 76 -22.96 -26.76 -4.05
N MET A 77 -22.38 -25.80 -3.34
CA MET A 77 -21.13 -25.15 -3.71
C MET A 77 -20.08 -25.48 -2.65
N GLY A 78 -18.95 -26.02 -3.10
CA GLY A 78 -17.78 -26.31 -2.27
C GLY A 78 -16.94 -25.06 -2.02
N ASP A 79 -15.66 -25.24 -1.69
CA ASP A 79 -14.75 -24.13 -1.42
C ASP A 79 -14.67 -23.14 -2.59
N TYR A 80 -14.53 -21.86 -2.27
CA TYR A 80 -14.38 -20.80 -3.26
C TYR A 80 -13.24 -19.86 -2.90
N THR A 81 -12.30 -19.68 -3.82
CA THR A 81 -11.17 -18.76 -3.63
C THR A 81 -11.41 -17.46 -4.35
N ILE A 82 -11.25 -16.35 -3.65
CA ILE A 82 -11.38 -15.00 -4.18
C ILE A 82 -10.16 -14.16 -3.79
N TYR A 83 -9.59 -13.46 -4.77
CA TYR A 83 -8.45 -12.57 -4.56
C TYR A 83 -8.93 -11.13 -4.49
N PRO A 84 -8.46 -10.32 -3.52
CA PRO A 84 -8.77 -8.89 -3.49
C PRO A 84 -8.30 -8.19 -4.78
N THR A 85 -9.14 -7.30 -5.30
CA THR A 85 -8.81 -6.45 -6.46
C THR A 85 -9.26 -5.01 -6.19
N SER A 86 -8.95 -4.10 -7.12
CA SER A 86 -9.42 -2.71 -7.07
C SER A 86 -10.90 -2.55 -7.47
N LYS A 87 -11.61 -3.64 -7.77
CA LYS A 87 -13.01 -3.64 -8.20
C LYS A 87 -13.86 -4.51 -7.29
N GLU A 88 -15.15 -4.23 -7.25
CA GLU A 88 -16.11 -5.10 -6.58
C GLU A 88 -16.07 -6.51 -7.20
N GLN A 89 -16.11 -7.51 -6.33
CA GLN A 89 -16.21 -8.90 -6.71
C GLN A 89 -17.36 -9.55 -5.95
N GLN A 90 -18.10 -10.40 -6.64
CA GLN A 90 -19.25 -11.10 -6.08
C GLN A 90 -18.97 -12.61 -6.07
N ILE A 91 -19.34 -13.26 -4.99
CA ILE A 91 -19.33 -14.72 -4.89
C ILE A 91 -20.72 -15.21 -5.34
N PRO A 92 -20.81 -16.12 -6.33
CA PRO A 92 -22.09 -16.50 -6.94
C PRO A 92 -22.85 -17.50 -6.05
N THR A 93 -23.31 -17.06 -4.88
CA THR A 93 -24.04 -17.90 -3.91
C THR A 93 -25.54 -17.99 -4.17
N LYS A 94 -26.03 -17.33 -5.23
CA LYS A 94 -27.46 -17.33 -5.55
C LYS A 94 -27.94 -18.73 -5.94
N GLY A 95 -28.90 -19.26 -5.18
CA GLY A 95 -29.57 -20.53 -5.50
C GLY A 95 -28.78 -21.79 -5.15
N VAL A 96 -27.67 -21.66 -4.42
CA VAL A 96 -26.82 -22.78 -3.99
C VAL A 96 -26.68 -22.82 -2.48
N TYR A 97 -26.45 -24.00 -1.94
CA TYR A 97 -26.02 -24.20 -0.55
C TYR A 97 -24.49 -24.17 -0.49
N MET A 98 -23.92 -23.12 0.09
CA MET A 98 -22.48 -22.99 0.30
C MET A 98 -22.06 -23.82 1.51
N GLY A 99 -21.46 -24.99 1.27
CA GLY A 99 -20.97 -25.88 2.33
C GLY A 99 -19.46 -25.78 2.57
N GLY A 100 -18.72 -25.17 1.64
CA GLY A 100 -17.28 -24.99 1.74
C GLY A 100 -16.85 -23.63 2.31
N ASN A 101 -15.55 -23.48 2.53
CA ASN A 101 -14.94 -22.23 2.98
C ASN A 101 -14.84 -21.21 1.83
N ILE A 102 -14.93 -19.94 2.19
CA ILE A 102 -14.48 -18.85 1.32
C ILE A 102 -13.03 -18.54 1.70
N ILE A 103 -12.13 -18.76 0.76
CA ILE A 103 -10.70 -18.56 0.95
C ILE A 103 -10.31 -17.22 0.33
N VAL A 104 -9.77 -16.32 1.16
CA VAL A 104 -9.13 -15.08 0.70
C VAL A 104 -7.63 -15.20 0.94
N PRO A 105 -6.83 -15.51 -0.10
CA PRO A 105 -5.40 -15.75 0.09
C PRO A 105 -4.68 -14.50 0.56
N LYS A 106 -3.60 -14.69 1.34
CA LYS A 106 -2.72 -13.59 1.73
C LYS A 106 -2.09 -12.94 0.49
N LEU A 107 -2.03 -11.61 0.48
CA LEU A 107 -1.23 -10.87 -0.49
C LEU A 107 0.18 -10.74 0.05
N SER A 108 1.11 -11.57 -0.43
CA SER A 108 2.48 -11.62 0.12
C SER A 108 3.25 -10.30 -0.01
N ASN A 109 2.83 -9.41 -0.92
CA ASN A 109 3.40 -8.08 -1.10
C ASN A 109 2.67 -6.97 -0.33
N LEU A 110 1.59 -7.29 0.39
CA LEU A 110 0.91 -6.34 1.28
C LEU A 110 1.68 -6.27 2.60
N VAL A 111 2.79 -5.56 2.57
CA VAL A 111 3.73 -5.34 3.68
C VAL A 111 4.02 -3.85 3.80
N PRO A 112 4.37 -3.33 4.99
CA PRO A 112 4.64 -1.90 5.21
C PRO A 112 5.62 -1.30 4.20
N GLU A 113 6.63 -2.06 3.75
CA GLU A 113 7.68 -1.64 2.81
C GLU A 113 7.18 -1.30 1.41
N ASN A 114 5.98 -1.75 1.04
CA ASN A 114 5.32 -1.45 -0.23
C ASN A 114 4.16 -0.46 -0.08
N ILE A 115 3.87 -0.02 1.15
CA ILE A 115 2.79 0.93 1.46
C ILE A 115 3.42 2.30 1.69
N LYS A 116 2.81 3.33 1.11
CA LYS A 116 3.26 4.72 1.24
C LYS A 116 3.48 5.12 2.71
N GLU A 117 4.56 5.85 2.98
CA GLU A 117 4.96 6.31 4.33
C GLU A 117 3.77 6.92 5.10
N GLY A 118 3.44 6.35 6.26
CA GLY A 118 2.37 6.82 7.15
C GLY A 118 0.96 6.30 6.84
N GLU A 119 0.74 5.64 5.71
CA GLU A 119 -0.58 5.14 5.29
C GLU A 119 -0.84 3.71 5.78
N TYR A 120 -2.12 3.29 5.77
CA TYR A 120 -2.54 1.91 6.04
C TYR A 120 -3.31 1.35 4.84
N VAL A 121 -3.07 0.08 4.47
CA VAL A 121 -3.81 -0.63 3.40
C VAL A 121 -4.23 -1.99 3.92
N GLY A 122 -5.54 -2.28 3.90
CA GLY A 122 -6.07 -3.58 4.33
C GLY A 122 -5.74 -3.95 5.78
N GLY A 123 -5.58 -2.94 6.67
CA GLY A 123 -5.16 -3.13 8.06
C GLY A 123 -3.65 -3.30 8.27
N VAL A 124 -2.85 -3.32 7.20
CA VAL A 124 -1.38 -3.34 7.26
C VAL A 124 -0.85 -1.91 7.24
N GLY A 125 0.02 -1.58 8.19
CA GLY A 125 0.68 -0.27 8.29
C GLY A 125 1.23 0.01 9.70
N PRO A 126 1.80 1.20 9.94
CA PRO A 126 1.95 2.28 8.95
C PRO A 126 2.97 1.89 7.87
N GLY A 127 2.72 2.32 6.64
CA GLY A 127 3.65 2.10 5.53
C GLY A 127 4.99 2.80 5.74
N THR A 128 6.04 2.26 5.12
CA THR A 128 7.41 2.77 5.20
C THR A 128 7.97 3.17 3.83
N TRP A 129 7.24 2.93 2.73
CA TRP A 129 7.68 3.26 1.38
C TRP A 129 7.62 4.76 1.11
N LYS A 130 8.77 5.40 0.89
CA LYS A 130 8.84 6.86 0.71
C LYS A 130 8.68 7.33 -0.75
N GLY A 131 8.67 6.42 -1.72
CA GLY A 131 8.37 6.73 -3.12
C GLY A 131 9.49 7.40 -3.93
N PHE A 132 10.70 7.53 -3.39
CA PHE A 132 11.81 8.14 -4.12
C PHE A 132 12.46 7.13 -5.08
N VAL A 133 12.02 7.13 -6.34
CA VAL A 133 12.61 6.31 -7.41
C VAL A 133 13.42 7.19 -8.36
N VAL A 134 14.67 6.83 -8.60
CA VAL A 134 15.55 7.53 -9.54
C VAL A 134 15.91 6.60 -10.68
N ASN A 135 15.34 6.85 -11.86
CA ASN A 135 15.66 6.12 -13.10
C ASN A 135 16.54 6.92 -14.05
N ASP A 136 16.71 8.23 -13.80
CA ASP A 136 17.54 9.12 -14.58
C ASP A 136 19.02 8.96 -14.17
N PRO A 137 19.92 8.48 -15.06
CA PRO A 137 21.34 8.29 -14.72
C PRO A 137 22.07 9.62 -14.43
N TYR A 138 21.49 10.76 -14.80
CA TYR A 138 22.05 12.09 -14.53
C TYR A 138 21.60 12.67 -13.19
N THR A 139 20.64 12.02 -12.52
CA THR A 139 20.26 12.33 -11.13
C THR A 139 21.09 11.45 -10.21
N LEU A 140 22.14 12.00 -9.60
CA LEU A 140 23.03 11.20 -8.76
C LEU A 140 22.35 10.80 -7.45
N TYR A 141 21.55 11.69 -6.88
CA TYR A 141 20.90 11.50 -5.60
C TYR A 141 19.55 12.24 -5.57
N TYR A 142 18.53 11.61 -5.00
CA TYR A 142 17.23 12.22 -4.73
C TYR A 142 16.64 11.61 -3.47
N ARG A 143 16.60 12.42 -2.41
CA ARG A 143 15.89 12.15 -1.16
C ARG A 143 16.07 10.75 -0.56
N GLY A 144 17.30 10.25 -0.55
CA GLY A 144 17.68 8.95 0.02
C GLY A 144 17.96 7.88 -1.02
N THR A 145 17.65 8.13 -2.28
CA THR A 145 17.86 7.19 -3.39
C THR A 145 18.95 7.69 -4.31
N PHE A 146 19.93 6.82 -4.61
CA PHE A 146 20.93 7.09 -5.66
C PHE A 146 20.39 6.70 -7.03
N GLY A 147 20.80 7.43 -8.07
CA GLY A 147 20.51 7.05 -9.44
C GLY A 147 21.22 5.77 -9.88
N PRO A 148 20.89 5.23 -11.07
CA PRO A 148 21.51 4.02 -11.59
C PRO A 148 23.04 4.13 -11.66
N GLY A 149 23.76 3.20 -11.04
CA GLY A 149 25.23 3.19 -10.99
C GLY A 149 25.86 4.25 -10.07
N GLN A 150 25.05 5.05 -9.37
CA GLN A 150 25.51 6.12 -8.51
C GLN A 150 25.58 5.70 -7.04
N GLY A 151 26.39 6.43 -6.29
CA GLY A 151 26.67 6.17 -4.89
C GLY A 151 27.73 7.13 -4.37
N ILE A 152 27.89 7.18 -3.04
CA ILE A 152 29.02 7.86 -2.41
C ILE A 152 30.24 6.95 -2.55
N LYS A 153 31.19 7.37 -3.37
CA LYS A 153 32.48 6.71 -3.55
C LYS A 153 33.40 6.94 -2.37
N THR A 154 33.36 8.14 -1.79
CA THR A 154 34.21 8.52 -0.66
C THR A 154 33.51 9.59 0.17
N LEU A 155 33.52 9.42 1.49
CA LEU A 155 33.17 10.46 2.45
C LEU A 155 34.29 10.56 3.48
N ARG A 156 35.04 11.68 3.47
CA ARG A 156 36.24 11.87 4.31
C ARG A 156 36.31 13.28 4.87
N SER A 157 36.90 13.40 6.06
CA SER A 157 37.34 14.68 6.60
C SER A 157 38.82 14.93 6.26
N TYR A 158 39.24 16.19 6.07
CA TYR A 158 40.54 16.57 5.47
C TYR A 158 41.79 16.00 6.17
N SER A 159 41.72 15.61 7.45
CA SER A 159 42.86 14.98 8.15
C SER A 159 43.05 13.49 7.87
N GLY A 160 42.28 12.88 6.96
CA GLY A 160 42.44 11.48 6.52
C GLY A 160 42.19 10.42 7.59
N SER A 161 41.81 10.80 8.81
CA SER A 161 41.82 9.90 9.97
C SER A 161 40.44 9.35 10.37
N HIS A 162 39.35 9.87 9.81
CA HIS A 162 37.99 9.47 10.19
C HIS A 162 37.10 9.32 8.95
N THR A 163 36.64 8.08 8.72
CA THR A 163 35.49 7.83 7.82
C THR A 163 34.26 8.24 8.60
N VAL A 164 33.59 9.31 8.16
CA VAL A 164 32.26 9.63 8.68
C VAL A 164 31.31 8.75 7.90
N ASN A 165 30.67 7.78 8.56
CA ASN A 165 29.58 7.06 7.93
C ASN A 165 28.47 8.07 7.68
N PRO A 166 27.93 8.19 6.45
CA PRO A 166 26.73 8.97 6.27
C PRO A 166 25.67 8.36 7.19
N THR A 167 25.20 9.12 8.17
CA THR A 167 24.04 8.71 8.95
C THR A 167 22.91 8.66 7.94
N TYR A 168 22.48 7.46 7.56
CA TYR A 168 21.37 7.23 6.64
C TYR A 168 20.04 7.57 7.33
N GLU A 169 19.93 8.76 7.90
CA GLU A 169 18.65 9.36 8.31
C GLU A 169 17.89 9.77 7.03
N GLU A 170 17.51 8.73 6.28
CA GLU A 170 16.41 8.54 5.33
C GLU A 170 15.98 9.61 4.32
N LYS A 171 16.55 10.81 4.23
CA LYS A 171 16.13 11.82 3.22
C LYS A 171 17.25 12.71 2.68
N TYR A 172 18.42 12.78 3.31
CA TYR A 172 19.49 13.72 2.90
C TYR A 172 20.89 13.16 3.06
N ILE A 173 21.84 13.67 2.26
CA ILE A 173 23.27 13.50 2.54
C ILE A 173 23.66 14.57 3.57
N TYR A 174 24.01 14.13 4.78
CA TYR A 174 24.40 15.03 5.86
C TYR A 174 25.91 15.31 5.80
N LEU A 175 26.25 16.59 5.60
CA LEU A 175 27.63 17.07 5.61
C LEU A 175 27.81 18.08 6.75
N ALA A 176 28.57 17.70 7.76
CA ALA A 176 28.87 18.53 8.90
C ALA A 176 30.31 18.25 9.34
N PRO A 177 31.21 19.24 9.25
CA PRO A 177 32.52 19.14 9.86
C PRO A 177 32.37 18.85 11.36
N ASP A 178 33.05 17.80 11.84
CA ASP A 178 32.96 17.41 13.25
C ASP A 178 33.79 18.37 14.13
N GLY A 179 33.53 18.37 15.44
CA GLY A 179 34.17 19.30 16.38
C GLY A 179 35.71 19.22 16.49
N ARG A 180 36.39 18.46 15.61
CA ARG A 180 37.85 18.40 15.47
C ARG A 180 38.34 18.79 14.08
N LEU A 181 37.47 18.98 13.07
CA LEU A 181 37.86 19.22 11.68
C LEU A 181 37.02 20.32 11.04
N THR A 182 37.67 21.21 10.29
CA THR A 182 37.04 22.33 9.59
C THR A 182 36.51 21.94 8.21
N GLU A 183 36.72 20.70 7.75
CA GLU A 183 36.59 20.33 6.33
C GLU A 183 36.09 18.91 6.11
N GLN A 184 35.15 18.74 5.18
CA GLN A 184 34.59 17.45 4.76
C GLN A 184 34.46 17.37 3.23
N PHE A 185 34.70 16.18 2.67
CA PHE A 185 34.59 15.88 1.25
C PHE A 185 33.65 14.69 1.03
N CYS A 186 32.65 14.87 0.17
CA CYS A 186 31.78 13.82 -0.32
C CYS A 186 31.96 13.66 -1.83
N ARG A 187 32.38 12.49 -2.29
CA ARG A 187 32.62 12.19 -3.70
C ARG A 187 31.67 11.12 -4.20
N PHE A 188 31.17 11.30 -5.40
CA PHE A 188 30.27 10.37 -6.07
C PHE A 188 31.00 9.49 -7.06
N ASN A 189 30.35 8.39 -7.46
CA ASN A 189 30.78 7.62 -8.62
C ASN A 189 30.83 8.52 -9.87
N PRO A 190 31.67 8.17 -10.85
CA PRO A 190 31.77 8.95 -12.08
C PRO A 190 30.45 8.89 -12.85
N VAL A 191 30.16 9.96 -13.58
CA VAL A 191 28.98 10.08 -14.45
C VAL A 191 29.40 10.71 -15.77
N ASP A 192 28.93 10.15 -16.88
CA ASP A 192 29.05 10.80 -18.19
C ASP A 192 28.01 11.90 -18.29
N ILE A 193 28.45 13.15 -18.34
CA ILE A 193 27.58 14.33 -18.44
C ILE A 193 27.57 14.93 -19.85
N THR A 194 27.93 14.15 -20.86
CA THR A 194 27.89 14.57 -22.27
C THR A 194 26.54 15.19 -22.63
N GLY A 195 26.58 16.43 -23.13
CA GLY A 195 25.40 17.20 -23.52
C GLY A 195 24.64 17.89 -22.37
N LYS A 196 25.06 17.73 -21.12
CA LYS A 196 24.49 18.44 -19.97
C LYS A 196 25.08 19.83 -19.82
N LYS A 197 24.29 20.75 -19.31
CA LYS A 197 24.61 22.18 -19.20
C LYS A 197 24.54 22.68 -17.78
N THR A 198 23.76 22.05 -16.92
CA THR A 198 23.56 22.55 -15.55
C THR A 198 23.67 21.43 -14.53
N LEU A 199 24.51 21.62 -13.51
CA LEU A 199 24.44 20.86 -12.27
C LEU A 199 23.51 21.60 -11.31
N ILE A 200 22.53 20.88 -10.75
CA ILE A 200 21.57 21.37 -9.77
C ILE A 200 21.76 20.59 -8.48
N ILE A 201 21.95 21.30 -7.36
CA ILE A 201 22.05 20.73 -6.02
C ILE A 201 21.03 21.42 -5.13
N GLU A 202 20.06 20.68 -4.62
CA GLU A 202 19.12 21.19 -3.61
C GLU A 202 19.64 20.85 -2.22
N TYR A 203 19.70 21.85 -1.33
CA TYR A 203 20.24 21.68 0.01
C TYR A 203 19.46 22.50 1.05
N THR A 204 19.50 22.09 2.30
CA THR A 204 19.25 22.98 3.44
C THR A 204 20.56 23.19 4.20
N VAL A 205 20.72 24.37 4.77
CA VAL A 205 21.90 24.73 5.55
C VAL A 205 21.46 25.30 6.89
N TYR A 206 22.21 24.96 7.93
CA TYR A 206 22.11 25.61 9.22
C TYR A 206 23.43 26.26 9.54
N LEU A 207 23.38 27.46 10.12
CA LEU A 207 24.53 28.15 10.70
C LEU A 207 24.09 28.98 11.90
N LYS A 208 24.68 28.70 13.07
CA LYS A 208 24.41 29.41 14.32
C LYS A 208 25.24 30.69 14.38
N ALA A 209 24.56 31.83 14.52
CA ALA A 209 25.16 33.16 14.57
C ALA A 209 25.75 33.49 15.96
N ILE A 210 26.89 32.89 16.32
CA ILE A 210 27.56 33.10 17.63
C ILE A 210 29.00 33.65 17.55
N ALA A 211 29.58 33.79 16.35
CA ALA A 211 30.83 34.50 16.07
C ALA A 211 31.04 34.65 14.54
N TYR A 212 32.09 35.36 14.09
CA TYR A 212 32.54 35.39 12.68
C TYR A 212 32.89 33.98 12.17
N ASN A 213 31.89 33.26 11.69
CA ASN A 213 32.01 31.91 11.16
C ASN A 213 31.56 31.92 9.70
N THR A 214 32.41 31.40 8.81
CA THR A 214 32.05 31.15 7.41
C THR A 214 31.87 29.66 7.25
N CYS A 215 30.81 29.26 6.56
CA CYS A 215 30.52 27.86 6.25
C CYS A 215 30.16 27.78 4.77
N TYR A 216 30.90 27.04 3.96
CA TYR A 216 30.62 26.98 2.54
C TYR A 216 30.65 25.58 1.98
N MET A 217 29.91 25.39 0.88
CA MET A 217 29.92 24.17 0.09
C MET A 217 30.35 24.49 -1.34
N LYS A 218 31.40 23.81 -1.82
CA LYS A 218 31.91 23.94 -3.17
C LYS A 218 31.79 22.61 -3.92
N PRO A 219 31.05 22.54 -5.04
CA PRO A 219 31.14 21.42 -5.95
C PRO A 219 32.40 21.52 -6.82
N PHE A 220 33.06 20.38 -7.03
CA PHE A 220 34.20 20.20 -7.91
C PHE A 220 33.89 19.10 -8.92
N LEU A 221 34.24 19.35 -10.19
CA LEU A 221 34.25 18.31 -11.22
C LEU A 221 35.70 17.98 -11.54
N THR A 222 35.99 16.68 -11.67
CA THR A 222 37.32 16.19 -12.03
C THR A 222 37.19 15.11 -13.10
N THR A 223 38.16 15.05 -14.01
CA THR A 223 38.17 14.08 -15.12
C THR A 223 38.95 12.80 -14.80
N PHE A 224 39.57 12.77 -13.63
CA PHE A 224 40.32 11.65 -13.06
C PHE A 224 39.76 11.35 -11.68
N ASP A 225 40.07 10.16 -11.16
CA ASP A 225 39.68 9.77 -9.80
C ASP A 225 40.59 10.47 -8.78
N PRO A 226 40.12 11.44 -7.99
CA PRO A 226 41.05 12.21 -7.15
C PRO A 226 41.61 11.44 -5.95
N ASP A 227 41.24 10.16 -5.79
CA ASP A 227 41.77 9.26 -4.76
C ASP A 227 42.87 8.32 -5.26
N ASP A 228 43.16 8.33 -6.56
CA ASP A 228 44.18 7.46 -7.16
C ASP A 228 45.62 7.91 -6.89
N GLY A 229 45.81 9.03 -6.17
CA GLY A 229 47.12 9.57 -5.81
C GLY A 229 47.89 10.18 -6.99
N SER A 230 47.27 10.32 -8.17
CA SER A 230 47.92 10.77 -9.41
C SER A 230 48.36 12.24 -9.42
N GLY A 231 48.12 13.00 -8.34
CA GLY A 231 48.44 14.43 -8.27
C GLY A 231 47.73 15.26 -9.35
N GLY A 232 46.61 14.74 -9.88
CA GLY A 232 45.89 15.32 -11.01
C GLY A 232 45.47 16.76 -10.75
N ARG A 233 45.66 17.58 -11.79
CA ARG A 233 45.30 19.00 -11.83
C ARG A 233 43.80 19.14 -11.58
N LEU A 234 43.40 19.84 -10.51
CA LEU A 234 42.03 20.29 -10.29
C LEU A 234 41.54 20.94 -11.60
N ASP A 235 40.66 20.27 -12.37
CA ASP A 235 40.01 20.92 -13.51
C ASP A 235 38.90 21.82 -12.96
N VAL A 236 39.40 22.96 -12.52
CA VAL A 236 38.77 24.22 -12.20
C VAL A 236 37.55 24.46 -13.08
N LEU A 237 36.35 24.22 -12.55
CA LEU A 237 35.35 25.29 -12.63
C LEU A 237 36.07 26.48 -11.99
N GLY A 238 36.41 27.50 -12.78
CA GLY A 238 37.06 28.74 -12.34
C GLY A 238 36.60 29.18 -10.96
N ASP A 239 37.39 30.01 -10.28
CA ASP A 239 36.96 30.77 -9.09
C ASP A 239 35.66 31.60 -9.27
N LYS A 240 34.96 31.45 -10.41
CA LYS A 240 33.69 32.02 -10.81
C LYS A 240 32.44 31.23 -10.36
N ASN A 241 32.55 30.00 -9.86
CA ASN A 241 31.39 29.20 -9.39
C ASN A 241 31.53 28.72 -7.93
N LEU A 242 32.05 29.59 -7.06
CA LEU A 242 32.13 29.39 -5.60
C LEU A 242 30.78 29.72 -4.94
N LEU A 243 30.18 28.77 -4.20
CA LEU A 243 29.13 29.08 -3.23
C LEU A 243 29.70 29.11 -1.81
N GLY A 244 30.13 30.31 -1.42
CA GLY A 244 30.39 30.68 -0.05
C GLY A 244 29.10 31.11 0.67
N ILE A 245 28.71 30.48 1.77
CA ILE A 245 27.74 31.08 2.70
C ILE A 245 28.55 31.73 3.83
N THR A 246 28.36 33.03 4.03
CA THR A 246 28.99 33.77 5.14
C THR A 246 27.91 34.49 5.92
N THR A 247 27.92 34.39 7.25
CA THR A 247 27.19 35.33 8.09
C THR A 247 27.95 36.65 8.08
N LEU A 248 27.53 37.51 7.16
CA LEU A 248 27.80 38.94 6.92
C LEU A 248 29.07 39.61 7.49
N GLY A 249 29.74 40.34 6.57
CA GLY A 249 30.58 41.47 6.94
C GLY A 249 31.84 41.68 6.11
N ARG A 250 31.69 42.17 4.87
CA ARG A 250 32.69 42.92 4.08
C ARG A 250 33.94 42.16 3.58
N ASP A 251 34.25 42.36 2.30
CA ASP A 251 35.48 42.05 1.58
C ASP A 251 35.95 40.58 1.50
N THR A 252 35.43 39.83 0.53
CA THR A 252 36.29 38.88 -0.20
C THR A 252 35.97 38.87 -1.70
N LYS A 253 37.03 38.69 -2.47
CA LYS A 253 37.21 38.79 -3.93
C LYS A 253 36.40 37.78 -4.77
N TYR A 254 35.33 37.19 -4.22
CA TYR A 254 34.60 36.06 -4.83
C TYR A 254 33.17 36.49 -5.15
N THR A 255 32.86 36.59 -6.45
CA THR A 255 31.52 36.87 -6.95
C THR A 255 30.66 35.60 -6.81
N ALA A 256 30.14 35.34 -5.61
CA ALA A 256 29.20 34.24 -5.39
C ALA A 256 27.83 34.58 -6.00
N PRO A 257 27.17 33.67 -6.73
CA PRO A 257 25.78 33.86 -7.11
C PRO A 257 24.91 33.77 -5.85
N THR A 258 24.41 34.92 -5.42
CA THR A 258 23.38 35.11 -4.38
C THR A 258 23.71 34.45 -3.03
N ALA A 259 24.68 35.02 -2.30
CA ALA A 259 24.73 34.83 -0.86
C ALA A 259 23.39 35.34 -0.27
N VAL A 260 22.65 34.47 0.42
CA VAL A 260 21.61 34.92 1.34
C VAL A 260 22.33 35.59 2.50
N SER A 261 22.60 36.88 2.34
CA SER A 261 23.22 37.71 3.35
C SER A 261 22.14 38.10 4.36
N GLY A 262 22.06 37.38 5.48
CA GLY A 262 21.16 37.71 6.59
C GLY A 262 21.94 37.79 7.90
N ASP A 263 21.74 38.87 8.65
CA ASP A 263 22.21 38.95 10.03
C ASP A 263 21.23 38.11 10.86
N GLY A 264 21.51 36.81 11.02
CA GLY A 264 20.63 35.91 11.73
C GLY A 264 21.03 34.45 11.57
N ALA A 265 20.62 33.61 12.52
CA ALA A 265 20.74 32.17 12.35
C ALA A 265 19.96 31.74 11.09
N HIS A 266 20.60 30.98 10.19
CA HIS A 266 19.88 30.38 9.08
C HIS A 266 19.16 29.14 9.60
N ASP A 267 17.84 29.19 9.61
CA ASP A 267 17.00 28.10 10.12
C ASP A 267 16.90 26.99 9.08
N GLY A 268 17.16 25.76 9.51
CA GLY A 268 17.59 24.61 8.69
C GLY A 268 16.52 23.98 7.79
N ASP A 269 15.39 24.65 7.59
CA ASP A 269 14.20 24.08 6.96
C ASP A 269 13.92 24.60 5.54
N GLN A 270 14.51 25.74 5.14
CA GLN A 270 14.33 26.26 3.79
C GLN A 270 15.25 25.53 2.79
N ILE A 271 14.64 24.89 1.78
CA ILE A 271 15.38 24.28 0.68
C ILE A 271 15.86 25.37 -0.28
N GLU A 272 17.17 25.46 -0.45
CA GLU A 272 17.86 26.29 -1.44
C GLU A 272 18.33 25.43 -2.62
N SER A 273 18.63 26.09 -3.75
CA SER A 273 19.11 25.42 -4.96
C SER A 273 20.35 26.10 -5.50
N LEU A 274 21.44 25.35 -5.61
CA LEU A 274 22.65 25.74 -6.33
C LEU A 274 22.54 25.27 -7.78
N ARG A 275 22.76 26.18 -8.72
CA ARG A 275 22.85 25.88 -10.15
C ARG A 275 24.24 26.26 -10.67
N VAL A 276 24.93 25.32 -11.28
CA VAL A 276 26.28 25.50 -11.82
C VAL A 276 26.26 25.22 -13.32
N ASP A 277 26.77 26.15 -14.11
CA ASP A 277 27.00 25.93 -15.54
C ASP A 277 28.14 24.91 -15.73
N VAL A 278 27.80 23.79 -16.38
CA VAL A 278 28.72 22.70 -16.73
C VAL A 278 28.76 22.48 -18.24
N SER A 279 28.25 23.41 -19.04
CA SER A 279 28.17 23.28 -20.50
C SER A 279 29.53 23.10 -21.20
N SER A 280 30.63 23.52 -20.57
CA SER A 280 31.98 23.27 -21.05
C SER A 280 32.49 21.84 -20.79
N PHE A 281 31.76 21.05 -20.01
CA PHE A 281 32.09 19.67 -19.64
C PHE A 281 31.17 18.71 -20.38
N SER A 282 31.66 18.12 -21.47
CA SER A 282 30.96 17.06 -22.20
C SER A 282 31.79 15.78 -22.17
N ARG A 283 31.80 15.10 -21.03
CA ARG A 283 32.63 13.90 -20.76
C ARG A 283 32.21 13.24 -19.45
N THR A 284 32.83 12.10 -19.13
CA THR A 284 32.81 11.51 -17.79
C THR A 284 33.52 12.39 -16.78
N VAL A 285 32.87 12.66 -15.64
CA VAL A 285 33.39 13.45 -14.53
C VAL A 285 33.10 12.79 -13.18
N TYR A 286 33.92 13.11 -12.19
CA TYR A 286 33.65 12.86 -10.76
C TYR A 286 33.16 14.16 -10.12
N LEU A 287 32.00 14.12 -9.48
CA LEU A 287 31.51 15.19 -8.62
C LEU A 287 32.07 15.00 -7.20
N SER A 288 32.69 16.04 -6.65
CA SER A 288 33.01 16.14 -5.23
C SER A 288 32.34 17.36 -4.62
N LEU A 289 31.68 17.19 -3.49
CA LEU A 289 31.20 18.28 -2.65
C LEU A 289 32.19 18.47 -1.52
N TYR A 290 32.74 19.67 -1.44
CA TYR A 290 33.63 20.07 -0.36
C TYR A 290 32.91 21.05 0.54
N VAL A 291 32.92 20.77 1.83
CA VAL A 291 32.37 21.64 2.85
C VAL A 291 33.50 22.14 3.73
N TYR A 292 33.56 23.45 3.97
CA TYR A 292 34.54 24.10 4.83
C TYR A 292 33.87 24.98 5.88
N MET A 293 34.50 25.08 7.05
CA MET A 293 34.12 25.90 8.19
C MET A 293 35.31 26.59 8.84
N THR A 294 35.14 27.85 9.25
CA THR A 294 36.25 28.62 9.86
C THR A 294 36.62 28.17 11.30
N LYS A 295 35.73 27.48 12.04
CA LYS A 295 35.96 27.07 13.44
C LYS A 295 35.41 25.69 13.79
N TYR A 296 36.08 25.03 14.74
CA TYR A 296 35.77 23.71 15.30
C TYR A 296 34.55 23.72 16.23
N GLU A 297 33.36 23.94 15.69
CA GLU A 297 32.17 23.96 16.53
C GLU A 297 30.96 23.34 15.82
N LYS A 298 30.09 22.67 16.59
CA LYS A 298 28.88 21.94 16.11
C LYS A 298 27.75 22.86 15.65
N TYR A 299 28.07 23.92 14.92
CA TYR A 299 27.20 25.07 14.72
C TYR A 299 26.76 25.29 13.28
N ALA A 300 27.15 24.42 12.36
CA ALA A 300 26.60 24.44 11.01
C ALA A 300 26.63 23.06 10.35
N TRP A 301 25.77 22.88 9.37
CA TRP A 301 25.67 21.65 8.59
C TRP A 301 24.99 21.94 7.25
N PHE A 302 25.22 21.06 6.28
CA PHE A 302 24.48 20.98 5.03
C PHE A 302 23.74 19.64 4.95
N LYS A 303 22.49 19.69 4.51
CA LYS A 303 21.70 18.51 4.15
C LYS A 303 21.41 18.59 2.65
N ILE A 304 21.96 17.66 1.87
CA ILE A 304 21.71 17.61 0.43
C ILE A 304 20.46 16.78 0.17
N HIS A 305 19.47 17.38 -0.48
CA HIS A 305 18.18 16.75 -0.83
C HIS A 305 18.21 16.12 -2.21
N SER A 306 18.88 16.75 -3.17
CA SER A 306 19.01 16.23 -4.54
C SER A 306 20.28 16.72 -5.24
N ILE A 307 20.76 15.94 -6.20
CA ILE A 307 21.89 16.26 -7.07
C ILE A 307 21.55 15.76 -8.47
N LYS A 308 21.54 16.64 -9.47
CA LYS A 308 21.18 16.30 -10.85
C LYS A 308 21.96 17.11 -11.88
N PHE A 309 22.26 16.51 -13.02
CA PHE A 309 22.72 17.18 -14.23
C PHE A 309 21.58 17.28 -15.27
N GLU A 310 21.36 18.48 -15.82
CA GLU A 310 20.37 18.80 -16.86
C GLU A 310 21.02 19.31 -18.14
#